data_AF-A0A553UX00-F1
#
_entry.id   AF-A0A553UX00-F1
#
_cell.length_a   1.000
_cell.length_b   1.000
_cell.length_c   1.000
_cell.angle_alpha   90.00
_cell.angle_beta   90.00
_cell.angle_gamma   90.00
#
_symmetry.space_group_name_H-M   'P 1'
#
loop_
_entity.id
_entity.type
_entity.pdbx_description
1 polymer ?
#
loop_
_entity_poly.entity_id
_entity_poly.type
_entity_poly.pdbx_seq_one_letter_code
_entity_poly.pdbx_strand_id
1 'polypeptide(L)'
;MGLTRLSALLGLLCFLANVAWGVGCAYDSNSYDLDDKIERFAQKLDSNFVPSAIANPSKTAHILELNRTYVGKTLYCGVVMRLLVANANPYAHDAYEEHAINMRLMCFNITKNTLQRSQTFEGFCLSLYPASKSSQIGMEFKKDAFVLEIEESFIECDSTTFKSQTLLFKQEGDRYVLQSYTGTIDNDDPDPFYRQKRDGKKIYMDAIDNGVLDTLEDHCYKKHDCQTWEEKHGIE
;
A
#
# COMPACT_ATOMS: atom_id res chain seq x y z
N MET A 1 7.57 -46.23 -33.31
CA MET A 1 7.03 -44.85 -33.48
C MET A 1 6.00 -44.48 -32.38
N GLY A 2 6.21 -44.88 -31.12
CA GLY A 2 5.24 -44.64 -30.03
C GLY A 2 5.69 -43.63 -28.97
N LEU A 3 6.98 -43.62 -28.62
CA LEU A 3 7.52 -42.78 -27.53
C LEU A 3 7.58 -41.28 -27.85
N THR A 4 7.84 -40.89 -29.10
CA THR A 4 7.90 -39.47 -29.52
C THR A 4 6.54 -38.79 -29.56
N ARG A 5 5.45 -39.55 -29.75
CA ARG A 5 4.08 -39.02 -29.71
C ARG A 5 3.59 -38.80 -28.27
N LEU A 6 3.98 -39.68 -27.35
CA LEU A 6 3.66 -39.55 -25.93
C LEU A 6 4.42 -38.37 -25.28
N SER A 7 5.70 -38.18 -25.60
CA SER A 7 6.46 -37.04 -25.09
C SER A 7 5.95 -35.70 -25.62
N ALA A 8 5.53 -35.64 -26.88
CA ALA A 8 4.90 -34.45 -27.46
C ALA A 8 3.53 -34.13 -26.82
N LEU A 9 2.72 -35.16 -26.54
CA LEU A 9 1.43 -35.01 -25.85
C LEU A 9 1.60 -34.55 -24.40
N LEU A 10 2.57 -35.12 -23.66
CA LEU A 10 2.92 -34.69 -22.31
C LEU A 10 3.48 -33.26 -22.30
N GLY A 11 4.34 -32.91 -23.26
CA GLY A 11 4.85 -31.55 -23.42
C GLY A 11 3.74 -30.54 -23.70
N LEU A 12 2.79 -30.90 -24.57
CA LEU A 12 1.62 -30.07 -24.86
C LEU A 12 0.69 -29.96 -23.66
N LEU A 13 0.48 -31.03 -22.90
CA LEU A 13 -0.32 -31.02 -21.66
C LEU A 13 0.33 -30.18 -20.57
N CYS A 14 1.65 -30.24 -20.41
CA CYS A 14 2.38 -29.37 -19.49
C CYS A 14 2.30 -27.91 -19.93
N PHE A 15 2.43 -27.62 -21.23
CA PHE A 15 2.27 -26.27 -21.76
C PHE A 15 0.84 -25.75 -21.56
N LEU A 16 -0.16 -26.55 -21.91
CA LEU A 16 -1.57 -26.21 -21.71
C LEU A 16 -1.93 -26.10 -20.23
N ALA A 17 -1.33 -26.87 -19.33
CA ALA A 17 -1.49 -26.72 -17.89
C ALA A 17 -0.89 -25.37 -17.43
N ASN A 18 0.30 -25.01 -17.88
CA ASN A 18 0.88 -23.69 -17.56
C ASN A 18 0.06 -22.52 -18.12
N VAL A 19 -0.55 -22.68 -19.31
CA VAL A 19 -1.42 -21.66 -19.92
C VAL A 19 -2.81 -21.61 -19.26
N ALA A 20 -3.37 -22.76 -18.88
CA ALA A 20 -4.69 -22.86 -18.25
C ALA A 20 -4.70 -22.39 -16.79
N TRP A 21 -3.53 -22.39 -16.13
CA TRP A 21 -3.37 -21.90 -14.76
C TRP A 21 -3.01 -20.40 -14.69
N GLY A 22 -3.23 -19.68 -15.79
CA GLY A 22 -3.34 -18.23 -15.79
C GLY A 22 -1.99 -17.51 -15.86
N VAL A 23 -2.04 -16.37 -16.55
CA VAL A 23 -0.98 -15.37 -16.61
C VAL A 23 -0.57 -15.04 -15.18
N GLY A 24 0.68 -15.36 -14.80
CA GLY A 24 1.22 -15.03 -13.48
C GLY A 24 1.14 -13.52 -13.20
N CYS A 25 1.40 -13.11 -11.97
CA CYS A 25 1.52 -11.69 -11.68
C CYS A 25 2.64 -11.10 -12.56
N ALA A 26 2.35 -10.00 -13.27
CA ALA A 26 3.32 -9.28 -14.09
C ALA A 26 4.27 -8.48 -13.18
N TYR A 27 5.01 -9.21 -12.35
CA TYR A 27 5.84 -8.68 -11.27
C TYR A 27 6.91 -7.73 -11.81
N ASP A 28 7.60 -8.14 -12.88
CA ASP A 28 8.72 -7.36 -13.43
C ASP A 28 8.26 -6.05 -14.07
N SER A 29 7.15 -6.02 -14.82
CA SER A 29 6.68 -4.77 -15.44
C SER A 29 6.09 -3.80 -14.41
N ASN A 30 5.39 -4.33 -13.41
CA ASN A 30 4.80 -3.49 -12.35
C ASN A 30 5.85 -2.98 -11.37
N SER A 31 6.95 -3.70 -11.16
CA SER A 31 8.03 -3.26 -10.28
C SER A 31 8.75 -2.03 -10.82
N TYR A 32 9.07 -2.01 -12.13
CA TYR A 32 9.71 -0.85 -12.76
C TYR A 32 8.82 0.41 -12.72
N ASP A 33 7.52 0.26 -12.99
CA ASP A 33 6.57 1.37 -12.93
C ASP A 33 6.41 1.92 -11.50
N LEU A 34 6.38 1.02 -10.50
CA LEU A 34 6.29 1.40 -9.10
C LEU A 34 7.57 2.05 -8.56
N ASP A 35 8.74 1.62 -9.02
CA ASP A 35 10.04 2.20 -8.67
C ASP A 35 10.12 3.67 -9.13
N ASP A 36 9.84 3.94 -10.40
CA ASP A 36 9.79 5.31 -10.92
C ASP A 36 8.71 6.15 -10.22
N LYS A 37 7.53 5.55 -9.96
CA LYS A 37 6.45 6.24 -9.26
C LYS A 37 6.82 6.63 -7.82
N ILE A 38 7.47 5.75 -7.06
CA ILE A 38 7.87 6.04 -5.67
C ILE A 38 9.00 7.06 -5.61
N GLU A 39 9.94 7.04 -6.56
CA GLU A 39 10.99 8.05 -6.67
C GLU A 39 10.41 9.44 -7.00
N ARG A 40 9.51 9.54 -7.98
CA ARG A 40 8.83 10.81 -8.30
C ARG A 40 8.00 11.33 -7.13
N PHE A 41 7.34 10.43 -6.40
CA PHE A 41 6.59 10.82 -5.21
C PHE A 41 7.52 11.34 -4.10
N ALA A 42 8.67 10.70 -3.88
CA ALA A 42 9.70 11.16 -2.95
C ALA A 42 10.20 12.57 -3.31
N GLN A 43 10.48 12.83 -4.59
CA GLN A 43 10.89 14.15 -5.08
C GLN A 43 9.82 15.24 -4.90
N LYS A 44 8.53 14.88 -4.98
CA LYS A 44 7.43 15.85 -4.81
C LYS A 44 7.24 16.27 -3.36
N LEU A 45 7.36 15.32 -2.42
CA LEU A 45 7.17 15.58 -0.98
C LEU A 45 8.27 16.46 -0.41
N ASP A 46 9.46 16.39 -0.98
CA ASP A 46 10.60 17.15 -0.55
C ASP A 46 11.13 17.90 -1.77
N SER A 47 10.69 19.13 -1.98
CA SER A 47 11.24 20.02 -3.00
C SER A 47 12.73 20.33 -2.76
N ASN A 48 13.30 19.90 -1.63
CA ASN A 48 14.73 19.85 -1.32
C ASN A 48 15.29 18.42 -1.34
N PHE A 49 14.55 17.42 -1.83
CA PHE A 49 15.07 16.13 -2.25
C PHE A 49 15.83 16.35 -3.53
N VAL A 50 16.92 17.11 -3.42
CA VAL A 50 17.88 17.23 -4.47
C VAL A 50 18.61 15.89 -4.45
N PRO A 51 18.66 15.12 -5.55
CA PRO A 51 19.67 14.09 -5.71
C PRO A 51 21.09 14.69 -5.77
N SER A 52 21.29 15.97 -5.35
CA SER A 52 22.56 16.66 -5.43
C SER A 52 23.50 16.05 -4.42
N ALA A 53 24.40 15.20 -4.91
CA ALA A 53 25.85 15.36 -4.91
C ALA A 53 26.60 15.86 -3.64
N ILE A 54 25.95 16.18 -2.52
CA ILE A 54 26.56 16.76 -1.31
C ILE A 54 25.95 16.21 0.00
N ALA A 55 24.80 15.53 -0.02
CA ALA A 55 24.37 14.65 1.08
C ALA A 55 24.15 13.25 0.50
N ASN A 56 25.01 12.29 0.85
CA ASN A 56 25.09 10.99 0.20
C ASN A 56 23.72 10.28 0.13
N PRO A 57 23.16 9.97 -1.06
CA PRO A 57 21.98 9.11 -1.24
C PRO A 57 22.24 7.63 -0.86
N SER A 58 23.24 7.35 -0.02
CA SER A 58 23.94 6.06 0.05
C SER A 58 23.22 4.93 0.79
N LYS A 59 21.97 5.12 1.25
CA LYS A 59 21.24 4.10 2.02
C LYS A 59 19.71 4.17 1.86
N THR A 60 19.21 4.47 0.66
CA THR A 60 17.81 4.16 0.35
C THR A 60 17.66 2.68 0.05
N ALA A 61 16.62 2.04 0.57
CA ALA A 61 16.29 0.66 0.26
C ALA A 61 14.85 0.59 -0.21
N HIS A 62 14.64 -0.12 -1.31
CA HIS A 62 13.31 -0.44 -1.81
C HIS A 62 12.93 -1.84 -1.33
N ILE A 63 11.76 -1.97 -0.71
CA ILE A 63 11.15 -3.26 -0.41
C ILE A 63 9.96 -3.43 -1.34
N LEU A 64 9.97 -4.53 -2.09
CA LEU A 64 8.90 -4.91 -2.99
C LEU A 64 8.15 -6.11 -2.42
N GLU A 65 6.84 -5.96 -2.24
CA GLU A 65 5.96 -6.97 -1.68
C GLU A 65 4.89 -7.35 -2.69
N LEU A 66 4.64 -8.66 -2.79
CA LEU A 66 3.64 -9.22 -3.69
C LEU A 66 2.57 -9.95 -2.89
N ASN A 67 1.36 -9.40 -2.88
CA ASN A 67 0.16 -10.03 -2.37
C ASN A 67 -0.60 -10.67 -3.53
N ARG A 68 -0.80 -12.00 -3.52
CA ARG A 68 -1.51 -12.69 -4.60
C ARG A 68 -2.58 -13.64 -4.07
N THR A 69 -3.72 -13.67 -4.73
CA THR A 69 -4.78 -14.63 -4.40
C THR A 69 -5.70 -14.90 -5.58
N TYR A 70 -6.32 -16.07 -5.58
CA TYR A 70 -7.37 -16.42 -6.53
C TYR A 70 -8.74 -16.19 -5.89
N VAL A 71 -9.57 -15.38 -6.54
CA VAL A 71 -11.00 -15.28 -6.20
C VAL A 71 -11.80 -15.87 -7.36
N GLY A 72 -12.31 -17.09 -7.16
CA GLY A 72 -12.90 -17.87 -8.24
C GLY A 72 -11.87 -18.20 -9.32
N LYS A 73 -12.09 -17.73 -10.56
CA LYS A 73 -11.18 -17.93 -11.71
C LYS A 73 -10.31 -16.72 -12.03
N THR A 74 -10.26 -15.74 -11.12
CA THR A 74 -9.53 -14.49 -11.31
C THR A 74 -8.36 -14.46 -10.34
N LEU A 75 -7.16 -14.28 -10.87
CA LEU A 75 -5.96 -14.00 -10.08
C LEU A 75 -5.90 -12.50 -9.81
N TYR A 76 -5.83 -12.12 -8.54
CA TYR A 76 -5.54 -10.77 -8.09
C TYR A 76 -4.09 -10.71 -7.62
N CYS A 77 -3.39 -9.65 -8.03
CA CYS A 77 -2.01 -9.38 -7.65
C CYS A 77 -1.93 -7.93 -7.17
N GLY A 78 -1.60 -7.71 -5.91
CA GLY A 78 -1.20 -6.42 -5.37
C GLY A 78 0.32 -6.35 -5.28
N VAL A 79 0.91 -5.33 -5.88
CA VAL A 79 2.35 -5.08 -5.78
C VAL A 79 2.52 -3.80 -4.98
N VAL A 80 3.23 -3.89 -3.86
CA VAL A 80 3.52 -2.76 -2.97
C VAL A 80 5.01 -2.49 -3.00
N MET A 81 5.39 -1.26 -3.31
CA MET A 81 6.76 -0.78 -3.18
C MET A 81 6.84 0.11 -1.94
N ARG A 82 7.84 -0.11 -1.09
CA ARG A 82 8.15 0.75 0.05
C ARG A 82 9.53 1.35 -0.12
N LEU A 83 9.66 2.63 0.21
CA LEU A 83 10.95 3.31 0.27
C LEU A 83 11.34 3.51 1.74
N LEU A 84 12.47 2.90 2.09
CA LEU A 84 13.17 3.15 3.35
C LEU A 84 14.31 4.11 3.11
N VAL A 85 14.44 5.09 3.98
CA VAL A 85 15.50 6.09 3.92
C VAL A 85 16.23 6.06 5.25
N ALA A 86 17.52 5.73 5.24
CA ALA A 86 18.34 5.96 6.40
C ALA A 86 18.44 7.47 6.65
N ASN A 87 18.03 7.91 7.83
CA ASN A 87 18.26 9.26 8.28
C ASN A 87 19.74 9.43 8.57
N ALA A 88 20.37 10.42 7.95
CA ALA A 88 21.65 10.95 8.41
C ALA A 88 21.32 12.32 8.98
N ASN A 89 20.79 12.38 10.21
CA ASN A 89 20.55 13.65 10.87
C ASN A 89 21.90 14.18 11.39
N PRO A 90 22.46 15.26 10.81
CA PRO A 90 23.74 15.81 11.26
C PRO A 90 23.65 16.48 12.64
N TYR A 91 22.44 16.62 13.18
CA TYR A 91 22.16 17.15 14.52
C TYR A 91 21.66 16.06 15.49
N ALA A 92 21.76 14.78 15.11
CA ALA A 92 21.47 13.66 15.99
C ALA A 92 22.29 13.79 17.27
N HIS A 93 21.64 13.74 18.43
CA HIS A 93 22.31 13.91 19.71
C HIS A 93 22.91 12.60 20.24
N ASP A 94 22.61 11.47 19.59
CA ASP A 94 23.22 10.17 19.85
C ASP A 94 23.35 9.30 18.57
N ALA A 95 24.10 8.20 18.68
CA ALA A 95 24.34 7.27 17.59
C ALA A 95 23.09 6.50 17.13
N TYR A 96 22.00 6.54 17.91
CA TYR A 96 20.73 5.87 17.57
C TYR A 96 19.94 6.71 16.56
N GLU A 97 19.91 8.03 16.74
CA GLU A 97 19.30 8.97 15.80
C GLU A 97 20.10 9.12 14.49
N GLU A 98 21.42 8.98 14.55
CA GLU A 98 22.34 9.15 13.40
C GLU A 98 22.19 8.06 12.32
N HIS A 99 21.58 6.92 12.66
CA HIS A 99 21.42 5.76 11.76
C HIS A 99 20.00 5.18 11.70
N ALA A 100 19.00 5.92 12.17
CA ALA A 100 17.61 5.46 12.13
C ALA A 100 17.14 5.24 10.68
N ILE A 101 16.56 4.06 10.39
CA ILE A 101 15.90 3.80 9.12
C ILE A 101 14.47 4.32 9.23
N ASN A 102 14.18 5.40 8.53
CA ASN A 102 12.82 5.92 8.45
C ASN A 102 12.11 5.24 7.28
N MET A 103 11.03 4.50 7.57
CA MET A 103 10.07 4.12 6.54
C MET A 103 9.34 5.38 6.13
N ARG A 104 9.50 5.80 4.87
CA ARG A 104 8.95 7.07 4.44
C ARG A 104 7.72 6.91 3.59
N LEU A 105 7.76 6.01 2.61
CA LEU A 105 6.76 6.00 1.55
C LEU A 105 6.32 4.57 1.24
N MET A 106 5.07 4.46 0.83
CA MET A 106 4.57 3.31 0.11
C MET A 106 3.92 3.76 -1.20
N CYS A 107 4.01 2.93 -2.23
CA CYS A 107 3.21 3.01 -3.45
C CYS A 107 2.71 1.63 -3.77
N PHE A 108 1.56 1.52 -4.43
CA PHE A 108 1.11 0.21 -4.89
C PHE A 108 0.31 0.28 -6.17
N ASN A 109 0.22 -0.86 -6.85
CA ASN A 109 -0.63 -1.10 -7.99
C ASN A 109 -1.31 -2.47 -7.84
N ILE A 110 -2.47 -2.64 -8.48
CA ILE A 110 -3.21 -3.91 -8.48
C ILE A 110 -3.36 -4.40 -9.91
N THR A 111 -3.22 -5.70 -10.12
CA THR A 111 -3.52 -6.36 -11.39
C THR A 111 -4.59 -7.41 -11.17
N LYS A 112 -5.57 -7.44 -12.08
CA LYS A 112 -6.63 -8.45 -12.17
C LYS A 112 -6.41 -9.26 -13.44
N ASN A 113 -6.05 -10.53 -13.27
CA ASN A 113 -5.79 -11.46 -14.35
C ASN A 113 -6.90 -12.49 -14.47
N THR A 114 -7.50 -12.56 -15.64
CA THR A 114 -8.44 -13.61 -16.07
C THR A 114 -7.84 -14.35 -17.26
N LEU A 115 -8.44 -15.48 -17.65
CA LEU A 115 -8.04 -16.20 -18.86
C LEU A 115 -8.14 -15.35 -20.15
N GLN A 116 -8.96 -14.31 -20.15
CA GLN A 116 -9.29 -13.52 -21.34
C GLN A 116 -8.61 -12.15 -21.34
N ARG A 117 -8.29 -11.62 -20.15
CA ARG A 117 -7.81 -10.24 -19.99
C ARG A 117 -6.95 -10.13 -18.73
N SER A 118 -5.83 -9.42 -18.88
CA SER A 118 -5.09 -8.81 -17.78
C SER A 118 -5.44 -7.32 -17.74
N GLN A 119 -5.69 -6.80 -16.54
CA GLN A 119 -5.97 -5.37 -16.32
C GLN A 119 -5.20 -4.89 -15.11
N THR A 120 -4.39 -3.86 -15.30
CA THR A 120 -3.72 -3.14 -14.21
C THR A 120 -4.60 -1.95 -13.80
N PHE A 121 -4.66 -1.71 -12.49
CA PHE A 121 -5.32 -0.59 -11.85
C PHE A 121 -4.24 0.17 -11.10
N GLU A 122 -4.07 1.42 -11.48
CA GLU A 122 -3.13 2.31 -10.84
C GLU A 122 -3.59 2.61 -9.41
N GLY A 123 -2.75 2.29 -8.42
CA GLY A 123 -2.98 2.67 -7.03
C GLY A 123 -2.40 4.04 -6.73
N PHE A 124 -2.11 4.30 -5.47
CA PHE A 124 -1.60 5.59 -5.01
C PHE A 124 -0.33 5.41 -4.18
N CYS A 125 0.28 6.54 -3.84
CA CYS A 125 1.41 6.61 -2.94
C CYS A 125 1.03 7.38 -1.68
N LEU A 126 1.55 6.94 -0.53
CA LEU A 126 1.41 7.61 0.75
C LEU A 126 2.76 7.80 1.43
N SER A 127 2.90 8.92 2.13
CA SER A 127 3.83 9.03 3.24
C SER A 127 3.32 8.18 4.40
N LEU A 128 4.18 7.27 4.86
CA LEU A 128 4.02 6.49 6.08
C LEU A 128 4.42 7.34 7.28
N TYR A 129 4.03 6.92 8.49
CA TYR A 129 4.34 7.67 9.70
C TYR A 129 5.86 7.72 9.94
N PRO A 130 6.51 8.91 9.91
CA PRO A 130 7.97 8.98 9.89
C PRO A 130 8.66 8.40 11.14
N ALA A 131 7.98 8.40 12.28
CA ALA A 131 8.49 7.85 13.54
C ALA A 131 8.18 6.35 13.72
N SER A 132 7.56 5.72 12.72
CA SER A 132 7.28 4.29 12.72
C SER A 132 8.57 3.48 12.69
N LYS A 133 8.67 2.49 13.59
CA LYS A 133 9.75 1.50 13.69
C LYS A 133 9.51 0.29 12.80
N SER A 134 8.26 -0.09 12.57
CA SER A 134 7.89 -1.10 11.58
C SER A 134 6.54 -0.78 10.95
N SER A 135 6.42 -1.07 9.65
CA SER A 135 5.20 -0.95 8.87
C SER A 135 4.92 -2.28 8.20
N GLN A 136 3.68 -2.73 8.20
CA GLN A 136 3.20 -3.90 7.47
C GLN A 136 2.08 -3.46 6.55
N ILE A 137 2.13 -3.88 5.29
CA ILE A 137 1.14 -3.52 4.28
C ILE A 137 0.49 -4.79 3.74
N GLY A 138 -0.77 -4.99 4.10
CA GLY A 138 -1.58 -6.13 3.72
C GLY A 138 -2.55 -5.79 2.60
N MET A 139 -2.83 -6.76 1.72
CA MET A 139 -3.94 -6.67 0.77
C MET A 139 -4.79 -7.94 0.78
N GLU A 140 -6.06 -7.80 1.15
CA GLU A 140 -7.04 -8.88 1.07
C GLU A 140 -7.95 -8.67 -0.14
N PHE A 141 -8.00 -9.62 -1.07
CA PHE A 141 -8.85 -9.51 -2.26
C PHE A 141 -10.15 -10.31 -2.12
N LYS A 142 -11.24 -9.68 -2.56
CA LYS A 142 -12.57 -10.28 -2.72
C LYS A 142 -13.04 -10.04 -4.15
N LYS A 143 -14.20 -10.59 -4.50
CA LYS A 143 -14.74 -10.40 -5.86
C LYS A 143 -15.06 -8.91 -6.06
N ASP A 144 -14.38 -8.29 -7.02
CA ASP A 144 -14.56 -6.89 -7.41
C ASP A 144 -14.34 -5.89 -6.25
N ALA A 145 -13.56 -6.28 -5.25
CA ALA A 145 -13.23 -5.46 -4.07
C ALA A 145 -11.91 -5.91 -3.46
N PHE A 146 -11.24 -5.03 -2.73
CA PHE A 146 -10.08 -5.40 -1.92
C PHE A 146 -9.98 -4.48 -0.70
N VAL A 147 -9.30 -4.97 0.32
CA VAL A 147 -8.95 -4.21 1.52
C VAL A 147 -7.44 -3.97 1.48
N LEU A 148 -7.03 -2.73 1.69
CA LEU A 148 -5.65 -2.34 1.97
C LEU A 148 -5.53 -2.09 3.46
N GLU A 149 -4.62 -2.79 4.11
CA GLU A 149 -4.33 -2.65 5.54
C GLU A 149 -2.91 -2.10 5.68
N ILE A 150 -2.76 -1.05 6.48
CA ILE A 150 -1.47 -0.43 6.80
C ILE A 150 -1.37 -0.43 8.31
N GLU A 151 -0.43 -1.21 8.84
CA GLU A 151 -0.15 -1.28 10.27
C GLU A 151 1.23 -0.69 10.53
N GLU A 152 1.30 0.24 11.46
CA GLU A 152 2.52 0.94 11.83
C GLU A 152 2.72 0.84 13.34
N SER A 153 3.97 0.68 13.78
CA SER A 153 4.32 0.66 15.20
C SER A 153 5.35 1.72 15.49
N PHE A 154 5.20 2.45 16.59
CA PHE A 154 6.14 3.49 17.02
C PHE A 154 6.24 3.49 18.55
N ILE A 155 7.20 4.25 19.08
CA ILE A 155 7.32 4.43 20.53
C ILE A 155 6.70 5.75 20.92
N GLU A 156 5.79 5.69 21.88
CA GLU A 156 5.19 6.84 22.53
C GLU A 156 5.28 6.64 24.05
N CYS A 157 5.82 7.62 24.76
CA CYS A 157 5.99 7.58 26.23
C CYS A 157 6.62 6.27 26.76
N ASP A 158 7.70 5.79 26.13
CA ASP A 158 8.41 4.53 26.44
C ASP A 158 7.60 3.23 26.23
N SER A 159 6.42 3.31 25.61
CA SER A 159 5.57 2.18 25.24
C SER A 159 5.47 2.03 23.72
N THR A 160 5.25 0.80 23.25
CA THR A 160 5.00 0.55 21.82
C THR A 160 3.53 0.79 21.52
N THR A 161 3.28 1.73 20.63
CA THR A 161 1.96 2.07 20.10
C THR A 161 1.80 1.51 18.69
N PHE A 162 0.61 1.03 18.37
CA PHE A 162 0.25 0.49 17.07
C PHE A 162 -0.83 1.35 16.42
N LYS A 163 -0.61 1.85 15.21
CA LYS A 163 -1.63 2.49 14.39
C LYS A 163 -2.00 1.54 13.25
N SER A 164 -3.28 1.23 13.12
CA SER A 164 -3.82 0.47 11.99
C SER A 164 -4.73 1.37 11.16
N GLN A 165 -4.59 1.30 9.84
CA GLN A 165 -5.44 1.98 8.86
C GLN A 165 -5.98 0.95 7.88
N THR A 166 -7.30 0.96 7.66
CA THR A 166 -7.97 0.02 6.77
C THR A 166 -8.77 0.77 5.71
N LEU A 167 -8.43 0.54 4.43
CA LEU A 167 -9.12 1.13 3.29
C LEU A 167 -9.81 0.03 2.47
N LEU A 168 -11.14 0.08 2.39
CA LEU A 168 -11.92 -0.82 1.55
C LEU A 168 -12.20 -0.17 0.20
N PHE A 169 -11.82 -0.86 -0.87
CA PHE A 169 -12.08 -0.44 -2.24
C PHE A 169 -13.02 -1.41 -2.94
N LYS A 170 -13.89 -0.86 -3.80
CA LYS A 170 -14.77 -1.64 -4.68
C LYS A 170 -14.63 -1.19 -6.12
N GLN A 171 -14.61 -2.15 -7.04
CA GLN A 171 -14.50 -1.88 -8.46
C GLN A 171 -15.84 -1.34 -8.99
N GLU A 172 -15.76 -0.24 -9.74
CA GLU A 172 -16.86 0.31 -10.52
C GLU A 172 -16.37 0.55 -11.96
N GLY A 173 -16.78 -0.32 -12.88
CA GLY A 173 -16.26 -0.29 -14.25
C GLY A 173 -14.77 -0.63 -14.28
N ASP A 174 -13.95 0.28 -14.78
CA ASP A 174 -12.51 0.16 -14.92
C ASP A 174 -11.71 0.84 -13.80
N ARG A 175 -12.37 1.31 -12.75
CA ARG A 175 -11.73 2.00 -11.61
C ARG A 175 -12.13 1.38 -10.28
N TYR A 176 -11.33 1.63 -9.25
CA TYR A 176 -11.67 1.32 -7.86
C TYR A 176 -12.07 2.59 -7.11
N VAL A 177 -13.11 2.47 -6.29
CA VAL A 177 -13.68 3.56 -5.48
C VAL A 177 -13.54 3.20 -4.01
N LEU A 178 -13.04 4.14 -3.21
CA LEU A 178 -12.98 4.02 -1.76
C LEU A 178 -14.39 3.93 -1.18
N GLN A 179 -14.68 2.83 -0.48
CA GLN A 179 -15.98 2.57 0.15
C GLN A 179 -15.95 2.95 1.63
N SER A 180 -14.86 2.65 2.32
CA SER A 180 -14.65 3.05 3.70
C SER A 180 -13.17 3.22 4.00
N TYR A 181 -12.90 4.09 4.97
CA TYR A 181 -11.59 4.29 5.56
C TYR A 181 -11.78 4.35 7.08
N THR A 182 -11.05 3.52 7.80
CA THR A 182 -11.06 3.45 9.26
C THR A 182 -9.64 3.47 9.80
N GLY A 183 -9.46 3.92 11.03
CA GLY A 183 -8.20 3.81 11.75
C GLY A 183 -8.37 3.45 13.20
N THR A 184 -7.35 2.80 13.77
CA THR A 184 -7.30 2.40 15.18
C THR A 184 -5.93 2.73 15.73
N ILE A 185 -5.89 3.14 17.00
CA ILE A 185 -4.65 3.22 17.78
C ILE A 185 -4.75 2.20 18.90
N ASP A 186 -3.72 1.37 19.04
CA ASP A 186 -3.61 0.26 19.98
C ASP A 186 -4.85 -0.65 19.97
N ASN A 187 -5.52 -0.78 21.12
CA ASN A 187 -6.69 -1.63 21.29
C ASN A 187 -8.00 -0.83 21.34
N ASP A 188 -7.98 0.41 20.86
CA ASP A 188 -9.18 1.26 20.83
C ASP A 188 -10.18 0.79 19.78
N ASP A 189 -11.42 1.28 19.92
CA ASP A 189 -12.42 1.11 18.87
C ASP A 189 -11.99 1.86 17.59
N PRO A 190 -12.16 1.24 16.40
CA PRO A 190 -11.82 1.88 15.13
C PRO A 190 -12.66 3.14 14.85
N ASP A 191 -11.97 4.23 14.59
CA ASP A 191 -12.54 5.49 14.15
C ASP A 191 -12.97 5.41 12.67
N PRO A 192 -14.25 5.68 12.33
CA PRO A 192 -14.77 5.50 10.98
C PRO A 192 -14.61 6.76 10.12
N PHE A 193 -13.36 7.14 9.81
CA PHE A 193 -13.02 8.39 9.09
C PHE A 193 -13.83 8.64 7.82
N TYR A 194 -14.17 7.59 7.07
CA TYR A 194 -15.01 7.72 5.89
C TYR A 194 -15.89 6.51 5.64
N ARG A 195 -17.11 6.81 5.16
CA ARG A 195 -18.00 5.85 4.53
C ARG A 195 -18.68 6.49 3.33
N GLN A 196 -18.56 5.83 2.17
CA GLN A 196 -19.15 6.28 0.93
C GLN A 196 -20.67 6.45 1.07
N LYS A 197 -21.15 7.68 0.86
CA LYS A 197 -22.57 8.03 0.88
C LYS A 197 -23.21 7.80 -0.49
N ARG A 198 -24.54 7.77 -0.54
CA ARG A 198 -25.31 7.66 -1.80
C ARG A 198 -25.43 8.99 -2.56
N ASP A 199 -24.63 9.99 -2.20
CA ASP A 199 -24.68 11.35 -2.75
C ASP A 199 -24.01 11.49 -4.14
N GLY A 200 -23.43 10.39 -4.64
CA GLY A 200 -22.80 10.32 -5.96
C GLY A 200 -21.38 10.86 -6.03
N LYS A 201 -20.84 11.44 -4.94
CA LYS A 201 -19.44 11.85 -4.87
C LYS A 201 -18.57 10.62 -4.63
N LYS A 202 -17.53 10.40 -5.43
CA LYS A 202 -16.69 9.20 -5.34
C LYS A 202 -15.23 9.60 -5.21
N ILE A 203 -14.52 8.94 -4.32
CA ILE A 203 -13.06 9.04 -4.20
C ILE A 203 -12.48 7.83 -4.92
N TYR A 204 -11.89 8.07 -6.09
CA TYR A 204 -11.24 7.01 -6.86
C TYR A 204 -9.84 6.75 -6.33
N MET A 205 -9.43 5.49 -6.35
CA MET A 205 -8.15 5.01 -5.80
C MET A 205 -6.93 5.76 -6.35
N ASP A 206 -6.88 5.98 -7.66
CA ASP A 206 -5.81 6.69 -8.37
C ASP A 206 -5.72 8.19 -8.04
N ALA A 207 -6.72 8.74 -7.35
CA ALA A 207 -6.77 10.15 -6.94
C ALA A 207 -6.48 10.37 -5.45
N ILE A 208 -6.16 9.31 -4.70
CA ILE A 208 -5.86 9.42 -3.26
C ILE A 208 -4.40 9.84 -3.07
N ASP A 209 -4.18 10.74 -2.12
CA ASP A 209 -2.89 11.06 -1.52
C ASP A 209 -3.08 11.30 -0.02
N ASN A 210 -1.99 11.62 0.71
CA ASN A 210 -2.06 11.95 2.13
C ASN A 210 -3.08 13.05 2.43
N GLY A 211 -3.12 14.12 1.63
CA GLY A 211 -4.02 15.25 1.87
C GLY A 211 -5.50 14.85 1.77
N VAL A 212 -5.84 13.93 0.85
CA VAL A 212 -7.19 13.36 0.78
C VAL A 212 -7.54 12.58 2.05
N LEU A 213 -6.65 11.70 2.53
CA LEU A 213 -6.91 10.91 3.73
C LEU A 213 -6.96 11.78 5.00
N ASP A 214 -6.01 12.71 5.15
CA ASP A 214 -5.96 13.66 6.28
C ASP A 214 -7.25 14.49 6.33
N THR A 215 -7.76 14.95 5.19
CA THR A 215 -9.03 15.69 5.12
C THR A 215 -10.23 14.85 5.61
N LEU A 216 -10.22 13.53 5.35
CA LEU A 216 -11.28 12.62 5.82
C LEU A 216 -11.20 12.42 7.34
N GLU A 217 -10.00 12.21 7.88
CA GLU A 217 -9.75 12.11 9.34
C GLU A 217 -10.20 13.39 10.05
N ASP A 218 -9.70 14.55 9.58
CA ASP A 218 -10.03 15.87 10.09
C ASP A 218 -11.55 16.12 10.12
N HIS A 219 -12.24 15.73 9.06
CA HIS A 219 -13.67 15.89 8.97
C HIS A 219 -14.39 15.04 10.04
N CYS A 220 -13.92 13.82 10.33
CA CYS A 220 -14.52 12.97 11.35
C CYS A 220 -14.42 13.60 12.74
N TYR A 221 -13.23 14.08 13.12
CA TYR A 221 -13.03 14.77 14.40
C TYR A 221 -13.81 16.08 14.48
N LYS A 222 -13.79 16.91 13.42
CA LYS A 222 -14.55 18.18 13.38
C LYS A 222 -16.06 17.99 13.45
N LYS A 223 -16.58 16.83 13.05
CA LYS A 223 -18.00 16.48 13.17
C LYS A 223 -18.35 15.78 14.48
N HIS A 224 -17.37 15.48 15.32
CA HIS A 224 -17.51 14.63 16.51
C HIS A 224 -18.07 13.24 16.16
N ASP A 225 -17.84 12.77 14.93
CA ASP A 225 -18.09 11.38 14.52
C ASP A 225 -16.95 10.46 15.03
N CYS A 226 -15.79 11.04 15.33
CA CYS A 226 -14.63 10.42 15.97
C CYS A 226 -14.26 11.22 17.23
N GLN A 227 -13.72 10.54 18.25
CA GLN A 227 -13.25 11.18 19.49
C GLN A 227 -11.73 11.29 19.48
N THR A 228 -11.19 12.40 19.98
CA THR A 228 -9.74 12.54 20.17
C THR A 228 -9.25 11.57 21.25
N TRP A 229 -7.94 11.30 21.27
CA TRP A 229 -7.33 10.48 22.31
C TRP A 229 -7.62 11.02 23.73
N GLU A 230 -7.48 12.33 23.92
CA GLU A 230 -7.81 13.02 25.18
C GLU A 230 -9.27 12.80 25.58
N GLU A 231 -10.22 12.90 24.64
CA GLU A 231 -11.64 12.64 24.86
C GLU A 231 -11.93 11.18 25.22
N LYS A 232 -11.27 10.21 24.57
CA LYS A 232 -11.43 8.77 24.86
C LYS A 232 -10.88 8.37 26.23
N HIS A 233 -9.80 9.03 26.66
CA HIS A 233 -9.11 8.72 27.91
C HIS A 233 -9.43 9.69 29.07
N GLY A 234 -10.37 10.62 28.87
CA GLY A 234 -10.90 11.49 29.92
C GLY A 234 -9.91 12.52 30.44
N ILE A 235 -9.03 13.02 29.58
CA ILE A 235 -8.07 14.09 29.90
C ILE A 235 -8.71 15.41 29.45
N GLU A 236 -9.05 16.26 30.43
CA GLU A 236 -9.55 17.63 30.24
C GLU A 236 -8.43 18.67 30.29
#